data_AF-A0A7W1G7M0-F1
#
_entry.id   AF-A0A7W1G7M0-F1
#
_cell.length_a   1.000
_cell.length_b   1.000
_cell.length_c   1.000
_cell.angle_alpha   90.00
_cell.angle_beta   90.00
_cell.angle_gamma   90.00
#
_symmetry.space_group_name_H-M   'P 1'
#
loop_
_entity.id
_entity.type
_entity.pdbx_description
1 polymer ?
#
loop_
_entity_poly.entity_id
_entity_poly.type
_entity_poly.pdbx_seq_one_letter_code
_entity_poly.pdbx_strand_id
1 'polypeptide(L)'
;GRISAGVVVGNGSDIGGGASIMGTLSGGGKEVIRVGENCLLGANAGLGISLGNGCTVESGLYVTASSKVKLPDGRVVKAAELSGADDLLFRRNSQTGAIEVIAKKNQVILNAALHSN
;
A
#
# COMPACT_ATOMS: atom_id res chain seq x y z
N GLY A 1 -6.87 -13.52 -3.38
CA GLY A 1 -7.70 -12.79 -2.40
C GLY A 1 -9.00 -12.29 -3.02
N ARG A 2 -9.64 -11.28 -2.43
CA ARG A 2 -10.86 -10.61 -2.91
C ARG A 2 -10.50 -9.33 -3.66
N ILE A 3 -11.02 -9.17 -4.87
CA ILE A 3 -10.87 -7.99 -5.72
C ILE A 3 -12.26 -7.35 -5.84
N SER A 4 -12.45 -6.15 -5.30
CA SER A 4 -13.72 -5.42 -5.41
C SER A 4 -14.00 -4.93 -6.83
N ALA A 5 -15.26 -4.63 -7.12
CA ALA A 5 -15.68 -4.12 -8.43
C ALA A 5 -14.90 -2.86 -8.83
N GLY A 6 -14.46 -2.81 -10.09
CA GLY A 6 -13.69 -1.71 -10.66
C GLY A 6 -12.18 -1.77 -10.39
N VAL A 7 -11.74 -2.53 -9.38
CA VAL A 7 -10.31 -2.65 -9.06
C VAL A 7 -9.57 -3.35 -10.19
N VAL A 8 -8.44 -2.76 -10.59
CA VAL A 8 -7.53 -3.33 -11.58
C VAL A 8 -6.27 -3.80 -10.88
N VAL A 9 -5.80 -4.99 -11.26
CA VAL A 9 -4.54 -5.59 -10.78
C VAL A 9 -3.61 -5.75 -11.98
N GLY A 10 -2.43 -5.16 -11.89
CA GLY A 10 -1.42 -5.19 -12.94
C GLY A 10 -0.77 -6.55 -13.13
N ASN A 11 -0.05 -6.69 -14.24
CA ASN A 11 0.64 -7.92 -14.60
C ASN A 11 1.67 -8.36 -13.54
N GLY A 12 1.77 -9.67 -13.29
CA GLY A 12 2.71 -10.23 -12.33
C GLY A 12 2.42 -9.91 -10.86
N SER A 13 1.26 -9.32 -10.55
CA SER A 13 0.88 -9.02 -9.17
C SER A 13 0.12 -10.17 -8.50
N ASP A 14 0.59 -10.57 -7.32
CA ASP A 14 0.06 -11.69 -6.57
C ASP A 14 -0.84 -11.23 -5.41
N ILE A 15 -2.09 -11.73 -5.40
CA ILE A 15 -3.06 -11.43 -4.35
C ILE A 15 -3.23 -12.65 -3.43
N GLY A 16 -2.55 -12.61 -2.29
CA GLY A 16 -2.51 -13.69 -1.31
C GLY A 16 -3.87 -14.23 -0.86
N GLY A 17 -3.86 -15.45 -0.33
CA GLY A 17 -5.05 -16.13 0.21
C GLY A 17 -5.72 -15.28 1.29
N GLY A 18 -7.04 -15.07 1.20
CA GLY A 18 -7.81 -14.28 2.16
C GLY A 18 -7.58 -12.75 2.13
N ALA A 19 -6.64 -12.25 1.31
CA ALA A 19 -6.38 -10.82 1.18
C ALA A 19 -7.61 -10.04 0.66
N SER A 20 -7.70 -8.75 0.93
CA SER A 20 -8.81 -7.86 0.56
C SER A 20 -8.32 -6.61 -0.16
N ILE A 21 -8.88 -6.28 -1.31
CA ILE A 21 -8.69 -4.97 -1.94
C ILE A 21 -10.03 -4.23 -1.96
N MET A 22 -10.09 -3.04 -1.37
CA MET A 22 -11.30 -2.21 -1.37
C MET A 22 -11.62 -1.68 -2.78
N GLY A 23 -12.90 -1.45 -3.07
CA GLY A 23 -13.34 -0.96 -4.40
C GLY A 23 -12.94 0.50 -4.65
N THR A 24 -13.08 1.32 -3.63
CA THR A 24 -12.67 2.73 -3.68
C THR A 24 -11.76 3.07 -2.52
N LEU A 25 -11.04 4.19 -2.64
CA LEU A 25 -10.18 4.72 -1.61
C LEU A 25 -10.94 4.75 -0.27
N SER A 26 -10.42 4.01 0.71
CA SER A 26 -11.10 3.82 1.99
C SER A 26 -11.31 5.15 2.71
N GLY A 27 -12.45 5.35 3.38
CA GLY A 27 -12.79 6.62 4.04
C GLY A 27 -13.70 7.55 3.23
N GLY A 28 -14.50 7.00 2.30
CA GLY A 28 -15.52 7.75 1.55
C GLY A 28 -15.04 8.28 0.19
N GLY A 29 -13.89 7.83 -0.30
CA GLY A 29 -13.35 8.25 -1.59
C GLY A 29 -14.14 7.68 -2.78
N LYS A 30 -14.17 8.46 -3.87
CA LYS A 30 -14.76 8.06 -5.17
C LYS A 30 -13.75 7.41 -6.11
N GLU A 31 -12.46 7.49 -5.79
CA GLU A 31 -11.39 6.96 -6.63
C GLU A 31 -11.31 5.44 -6.50
N VAL A 32 -11.28 4.75 -7.63
CA VAL A 32 -11.19 3.28 -7.70
C VAL A 32 -9.74 2.84 -7.47
N ILE A 33 -9.55 1.89 -6.55
CA ILE A 33 -8.23 1.39 -6.20
C ILE A 33 -7.61 0.61 -7.36
N ARG A 34 -6.31 0.80 -7.57
CA ARG A 34 -5.49 0.04 -8.52
C ARG A 34 -4.30 -0.58 -7.82
N VAL A 35 -3.90 -1.76 -8.26
CA VAL A 35 -2.63 -2.40 -7.90
C VAL A 35 -1.80 -2.43 -9.17
N GLY A 36 -0.60 -1.84 -9.15
CA GLY A 36 0.33 -1.86 -10.28
C GLY A 36 0.87 -3.27 -10.59
N GLU A 37 1.95 -3.32 -11.35
CA GLU A 37 2.62 -4.55 -11.76
C GLU A 37 3.60 -5.07 -10.70
N ASN A 38 3.83 -6.38 -10.68
CA ASN A 38 4.82 -7.04 -9.80
C ASN A 38 4.64 -6.70 -8.31
N CYS A 39 3.41 -6.51 -7.87
CA CYS A 39 3.05 -6.30 -6.48
C CYS A 39 2.79 -7.62 -5.76
N LEU A 40 2.91 -7.63 -4.43
CA LEU A 40 2.54 -8.77 -3.59
C LEU A 40 1.69 -8.32 -2.40
N LEU A 41 0.44 -8.76 -2.36
CA LEU A 41 -0.39 -8.66 -1.17
C LEU A 41 -0.28 -9.97 -0.39
N GLY A 42 0.27 -9.91 0.82
CA GLY A 42 0.40 -11.08 1.69
C GLY A 42 -0.93 -11.73 2.04
N ALA A 43 -0.88 -12.96 2.55
CA ALA A 43 -2.09 -13.68 2.97
C ALA A 43 -2.82 -12.88 4.07
N ASN A 44 -4.14 -12.79 3.98
CA ASN A 44 -4.99 -12.00 4.88
C ASN A 44 -4.63 -10.50 4.97
N ALA A 45 -3.83 -9.97 4.06
CA ALA A 45 -3.58 -8.53 3.98
C ALA A 45 -4.84 -7.78 3.54
N GLY A 46 -4.88 -6.48 3.79
CA GLY A 46 -5.93 -5.60 3.31
C GLY A 46 -5.37 -4.33 2.70
N LEU A 47 -6.00 -3.86 1.63
CA LEU A 47 -5.55 -2.69 0.88
C LEU A 47 -6.72 -1.73 0.62
N GLY A 48 -6.58 -0.52 1.14
CA GLY A 48 -7.52 0.60 1.03
C GLY A 48 -6.96 1.83 0.32
N ILE A 49 -5.79 1.72 -0.33
CA ILE A 49 -5.15 2.74 -1.19
C ILE A 49 -4.70 2.10 -2.51
N SER A 50 -4.42 2.89 -3.54
CA SER A 50 -3.78 2.36 -4.75
C SER A 50 -2.29 2.09 -4.50
N LEU A 51 -1.74 1.09 -5.17
CA LEU A 51 -0.31 0.80 -5.21
C LEU A 51 0.21 1.06 -6.62
N GLY A 52 1.41 1.63 -6.71
CA GLY A 52 2.20 1.60 -7.94
C GLY A 52 2.76 0.19 -8.21
N ASN A 53 3.87 0.11 -8.92
CA ASN A 53 4.55 -1.12 -9.28
C ASN A 53 5.51 -1.59 -8.18
N GLY A 54 5.74 -2.91 -8.07
CA GLY A 54 6.77 -3.47 -7.20
C GLY A 54 6.47 -3.38 -5.70
N CYS A 55 5.24 -3.04 -5.31
CA CYS A 55 4.87 -2.84 -3.91
C CYS A 55 4.59 -4.17 -3.18
N THR A 56 4.79 -4.22 -1.86
CA THR A 56 4.37 -5.34 -1.02
C THR A 56 3.62 -4.86 0.21
N VAL A 57 2.56 -5.59 0.56
CA VAL A 57 1.88 -5.49 1.84
C VAL A 57 2.11 -6.78 2.61
N GLU A 58 2.67 -6.68 3.81
CA GLU A 58 2.87 -7.82 4.70
C GLU A 58 1.58 -8.62 4.93
N SER A 59 1.72 -9.95 5.09
CA SER A 59 0.61 -10.81 5.48
C SER A 59 -0.06 -10.34 6.77
N GLY A 60 -1.40 -10.33 6.78
CA GLY A 60 -2.20 -9.90 7.93
C GLY A 60 -2.26 -8.38 8.15
N LEU A 61 -1.52 -7.57 7.39
CA LEU A 61 -1.59 -6.12 7.50
C LEU A 61 -2.72 -5.55 6.65
N TYR A 62 -3.64 -4.83 7.27
CA TYR A 62 -4.60 -3.98 6.57
C TYR A 62 -4.11 -2.53 6.51
N VAL A 63 -3.86 -2.01 5.31
CA VAL A 63 -3.50 -0.60 5.06
C VAL A 63 -4.73 0.15 4.57
N THR A 64 -5.36 0.92 5.46
CA THR A 64 -6.42 1.87 5.10
C THR A 64 -5.80 3.23 4.73
N ALA A 65 -6.51 4.04 3.95
CA ALA A 65 -6.10 5.41 3.60
C ALA A 65 -5.81 6.30 4.81
N SER A 66 -6.50 6.09 5.93
CA SER A 66 -6.29 6.82 7.19
C SER A 66 -5.20 6.20 8.08
N SER A 67 -4.67 5.03 7.73
CA SER A 67 -3.61 4.37 8.49
C SER A 67 -2.42 5.31 8.63
N LYS A 68 -1.91 5.45 9.86
CA LYS A 68 -0.73 6.24 10.16
C LYS A 68 0.51 5.40 9.88
N VAL A 69 1.28 5.81 8.88
CA VAL A 69 2.43 5.06 8.38
C VAL A 69 3.70 5.84 8.70
N LYS A 70 4.62 5.20 9.43
CA LYS A 70 5.94 5.73 9.74
C LYS A 70 6.87 5.55 8.55
N LEU A 71 7.47 6.65 8.11
CA LEU A 71 8.45 6.70 7.03
C LEU A 71 9.87 6.41 7.57
N PRO A 72 10.84 6.08 6.69
CA PRO A 72 12.24 5.86 7.09
C PRO A 72 12.89 7.09 7.75
N ASP A 73 12.46 8.30 7.38
CA ASP A 73 12.94 9.56 7.96
C ASP A 73 12.30 9.89 9.33
N GLY A 74 11.43 9.01 9.84
CA GLY A 74 10.76 9.15 11.13
C GLY A 74 9.44 9.92 11.09
N ARG A 75 9.08 10.57 9.98
CA ARG A 75 7.76 11.22 9.84
C ARG A 75 6.64 10.19 9.83
N VAL A 76 5.45 10.63 10.19
CA VAL A 76 4.23 9.81 10.16
C VAL A 76 3.18 10.49 9.28
N VAL A 77 2.84 9.84 8.17
CA VAL A 77 1.87 10.33 7.17
C VAL A 77 0.62 9.45 7.15
N LYS A 78 -0.45 9.90 6.51
CA LYS A 78 -1.56 9.01 6.17
C LYS A 78 -1.17 8.15 4.98
N ALA A 79 -1.57 6.88 4.95
CA ALA A 79 -1.28 6.00 3.82
C ALA A 79 -1.84 6.53 2.49
N ALA A 80 -2.90 7.35 2.51
CA ALA A 80 -3.43 8.04 1.34
C ALA A 80 -2.36 8.86 0.59
N GLU A 81 -1.41 9.44 1.31
CA GLU A 81 -0.31 10.24 0.73
C GLU A 81 0.71 9.39 -0.02
N LEU A 82 0.67 8.06 0.17
CA LEU A 82 1.54 7.09 -0.50
C LEU A 82 0.81 6.34 -1.63
N SER A 83 -0.44 6.72 -1.91
CA SER A 83 -1.27 6.05 -2.93
C SER A 83 -0.64 6.18 -4.31
N GLY A 84 -0.45 5.06 -5.00
CA GLY A 84 0.14 5.01 -6.34
C GLY A 84 1.67 5.05 -6.39
N ALA A 85 2.35 5.16 -5.26
CA ALA A 85 3.82 5.10 -5.23
C ALA A 85 4.35 3.68 -5.51
N ASP A 86 5.52 3.63 -6.14
CA ASP A 86 6.22 2.40 -6.54
C ASP A 86 7.18 1.89 -5.46
N ASP A 87 7.56 0.62 -5.56
CA ASP A 87 8.66 -0.02 -4.82
C ASP A 87 8.55 0.13 -3.27
N LEU A 88 7.33 0.20 -2.72
CA LEU A 88 7.09 0.31 -1.28
C LEU A 88 6.88 -1.06 -0.62
N LEU A 89 7.39 -1.23 0.59
CA LEU A 89 7.06 -2.33 1.49
C LEU A 89 6.31 -1.78 2.71
N PHE A 90 5.03 -2.12 2.84
CA PHE A 90 4.23 -1.86 4.03
C PHE A 90 4.32 -3.05 4.98
N ARG A 91 4.67 -2.78 6.24
CA ARG A 91 4.75 -3.78 7.31
C ARG A 91 4.28 -3.24 8.64
N ARG A 92 3.95 -4.12 9.58
CA ARG A 92 3.75 -3.82 10.98
C ARG A 92 4.99 -4.25 11.76
N ASN A 93 5.58 -3.31 12.48
CA ASN A 93 6.65 -3.62 13.40
C ASN A 93 6.08 -4.50 14.54
N SER A 94 6.58 -5.72 14.68
CA SER A 94 6.04 -6.69 15.63
C SER A 94 6.38 -6.38 17.09
N GLN A 95 7.38 -5.52 17.35
CA GLN A 95 7.75 -5.10 18.69
C GLN A 95 6.97 -3.86 19.15
N THR A 96 6.69 -2.93 18.24
CA THR A 96 6.06 -1.63 18.58
C THR A 96 4.60 -1.52 18.13
N GLY A 97 4.14 -2.37 17.23
CA GLY A 97 2.84 -2.31 16.58
C GLY A 97 2.71 -1.20 15.52
N ALA A 98 3.74 -0.39 15.30
CA ALA A 98 3.70 0.69 14.32
C ALA A 98 3.59 0.15 12.90
N ILE A 99 2.74 0.77 12.07
CA ILE A 99 2.75 0.53 10.62
C ILE A 99 3.88 1.35 10.03
N GLU A 100 4.76 0.70 9.29
CA GLU A 100 5.97 1.26 8.69
C GLU A 100 5.93 1.06 7.18
N VAL A 101 6.58 1.97 6.46
CA VAL A 101 6.90 1.79 5.04
C VAL A 101 8.40 1.90 4.81
N ILE A 102 8.91 1.05 3.93
CA ILE A 102 10.31 1.04 3.51
C ILE A 102 10.36 1.04 1.98
N ALA A 103 11.31 1.77 1.40
CA ALA A 103 11.61 1.66 -0.03
C ALA A 103 12.40 0.35 -0.29
N LYS A 104 11.92 -0.47 -1.23
CA LYS A 104 12.57 -1.75 -1.60
C LYS A 104 13.78 -1.58 -2.50
N LYS A 105 13.81 -0.53 -3.30
CA LYS A 105 14.99 -0.11 -4.06
C LYS A 105 15.61 1.09 -3.36
N ASN A 106 16.88 1.39 -3.66
CA ASN A 106 17.60 2.60 -3.22
C ASN A 106 17.00 3.88 -3.85
N GLN A 107 15.69 4.07 -3.69
CA GLN A 107 15.01 5.27 -4.09
C GLN A 107 15.29 6.32 -3.03
N VAL A 108 16.18 7.26 -3.39
CA VAL A 108 16.32 8.60 -2.78
C VAL A 108 14.99 9.42 -2.89
N ILE A 109 13.92 8.80 -3.41
CA ILE A 109 12.74 9.42 -4.05
C ILE A 109 11.48 9.33 -3.17
N LEU A 110 11.54 8.85 -1.93
CA LEU A 110 10.34 8.95 -1.07
C LEU A 110 9.91 10.41 -0.87
N ASN A 111 10.88 11.35 -0.89
CA ASN A 111 10.59 12.79 -0.76
C ASN A 111 10.03 13.43 -2.03
N ALA A 112 10.51 13.08 -3.23
CA ALA A 112 10.04 13.76 -4.45
C ALA A 112 8.59 13.41 -4.82
N ALA A 113 8.18 12.15 -4.61
CA ALA A 113 6.80 11.71 -4.85
C ALA A 113 5.80 12.38 -3.87
N LEU A 114 6.21 12.68 -2.64
CA LEU A 114 5.38 13.35 -1.63
C LEU A 114 5.20 14.87 -1.88
N HIS A 115 6.06 15.48 -2.70
CA HIS A 115 6.10 16.94 -2.89
C HIS A 115 5.65 17.42 -4.28
N SER A 116 5.08 16.53 -5.10
CA SER A 116 4.61 16.86 -6.46
C SER A 116 3.11 17.20 -6.56
N ASN A 117 2.44 17.56 -5.45
CA ASN A 117 1.03 17.95 -5.42
C ASN A 117 0.83 19.47 -5.45
#